data_AF-A0A7Y8XYQ5-F1
#
_entry.id   AF-A0A7Y8XYQ5-F1
#
_cell.length_a   1.000
_cell.length_b   1.000
_cell.length_c   1.000
_cell.angle_alpha   90.00
_cell.angle_beta   90.00
_cell.angle_gamma   90.00
#
_symmetry.space_group_name_H-M   'P 1'
#
loop_
_entity.id
_entity.type
_entity.pdbx_description
1 polymer ?
#
loop_
_entity_poly.entity_id
_entity_poly.type
_entity_poly.pdbx_seq_one_letter_code
_entity_poly.pdbx_strand_id
1 'polypeptide(L)'
;MNHQEKLDLFFDAIKDQLEPGVIIESSRTQGSGKAFRTFINGRMSMEIPEALNSWDPLPGQDFKLTNVVSEIVREFPRETLVHFTISKENGFRYQAADAELLLRLIVSETKAGPNQDKKEEVLVKFSFDEEEDELNLDIVTKIEDESGPREFDFASADREMQCLYSALDKKLETLYVYVSKDETILKSIPEIPGLTTLYTPPAEDLTLDVSKLEDIYAFMESGSEAKANKAIEALNSNPNFKAKAEKRYLNLIKNRIGDNAGLESFAQAALTKKEINKLESDHFDKNHISLSYFDKRESEMAVAFIGALVMNHLDIADFQKKAEACTAMIDLGNLYSSATKAVKKGMLEEAKTYPDGWFSSLSVKFANHYVTKVLFENTSFWLENSPQLKAFVFYLNLNHLGGVYLDVFQSQVKTLTEFFWFLPTTPKSSWGETDLAIPKSTLKFPREASYRINDDGKWQALKSHE
;
A
#
# COMPACT_ATOMS: atom_id res chain seq x y z
N MET A 1 34.78 -27.34 -2.83
CA MET A 1 33.68 -28.04 -2.13
C MET A 1 32.37 -27.49 -2.64
N ASN A 2 31.51 -28.33 -3.22
CA ASN A 2 30.19 -27.92 -3.68
C ASN A 2 29.26 -27.62 -2.48
N HIS A 3 28.08 -27.05 -2.74
CA HIS A 3 27.15 -26.68 -1.68
C HIS A 3 26.69 -27.87 -0.82
N GLN A 4 26.42 -29.03 -1.43
CA GLN A 4 25.98 -30.22 -0.69
C GLN A 4 27.09 -30.77 0.22
N GLU A 5 28.33 -30.82 -0.25
CA GLU A 5 29.48 -31.25 0.55
C GLU A 5 29.67 -30.35 1.79
N LYS A 6 29.46 -29.04 1.66
CA LYS A 6 29.48 -28.11 2.80
C LYS A 6 28.34 -28.41 3.79
N LEU A 7 27.12 -28.66 3.28
CA LEU A 7 25.97 -29.00 4.12
C LEU A 7 26.14 -30.35 4.83
N ASP A 8 26.74 -31.34 4.17
CA ASP A 8 27.02 -32.66 4.75
C ASP A 8 28.06 -32.56 5.88
N LEU A 9 29.13 -31.78 5.68
CA LEU A 9 30.11 -31.49 6.75
C LEU A 9 29.46 -30.76 7.93
N PHE A 10 28.54 -29.83 7.66
CA PHE A 10 27.78 -29.16 8.71
C PHE A 10 26.90 -30.14 9.47
N PHE A 11 26.15 -30.98 8.76
CA PHE A 11 25.30 -32.02 9.34
C PHE A 11 26.10 -32.97 10.25
N ASP A 12 27.24 -33.47 9.77
CA ASP A 12 28.08 -34.39 10.54
C ASP A 12 28.56 -33.80 11.87
N ALA A 13 28.77 -32.49 11.93
CA ALA A 13 29.18 -31.79 13.15
C ALA A 13 28.03 -31.64 14.17
N ILE A 14 26.76 -31.72 13.73
CA ILE A 14 25.60 -31.46 14.59
C ILE A 14 24.65 -32.65 14.73
N LYS A 15 24.86 -33.76 14.02
CA LYS A 15 23.93 -34.91 13.97
C LYS A 15 23.59 -35.50 15.34
N ASP A 16 24.53 -35.45 16.28
CA ASP A 16 24.32 -35.97 17.64
C ASP A 16 23.47 -35.03 18.50
N GLN A 17 23.30 -33.77 18.08
CA GLN A 17 22.40 -32.79 18.69
C GLN A 17 20.97 -32.87 18.12
N LEU A 18 20.77 -33.63 17.04
CA LEU A 18 19.45 -33.81 16.41
C LEU A 18 18.68 -34.93 17.11
N GLU A 19 17.41 -34.62 17.40
CA GLU A 19 16.45 -35.58 17.93
C GLU A 19 15.94 -36.52 16.81
N PRO A 20 15.88 -37.84 17.05
CA PRO A 20 15.31 -38.78 16.09
C PRO A 20 13.85 -38.45 15.75
N GLY A 21 13.50 -38.50 14.46
CA GLY A 21 12.15 -38.24 13.96
C GLY A 21 11.75 -36.76 13.91
N VAL A 22 12.63 -35.84 14.32
CA VAL A 22 12.39 -34.40 14.26
C VAL A 22 12.98 -33.82 12.98
N ILE A 23 12.14 -33.12 12.21
CA ILE A 23 12.56 -32.37 11.01
C ILE A 23 12.64 -30.89 11.39
N ILE A 24 13.81 -30.31 11.20
CA ILE A 24 14.03 -28.87 11.31
C ILE A 24 14.02 -28.30 9.90
N GLU A 25 13.27 -27.23 9.69
CA GLU A 25 13.11 -26.61 8.39
C GLU A 25 13.37 -25.10 8.42
N SER A 26 13.78 -24.56 7.26
CA SER A 26 13.91 -23.13 6.98
C SER A 26 13.50 -22.88 5.53
N SER A 27 12.94 -21.71 5.26
CA SER A 27 12.53 -21.30 3.91
C SER A 27 13.11 -19.93 3.60
N ARG A 28 13.72 -19.78 2.43
CA ARG A 28 14.40 -18.53 2.04
C ARG A 28 14.21 -18.18 0.57
N THR A 29 14.25 -16.90 0.29
CA THR A 29 14.35 -16.30 -1.05
C THR A 29 15.56 -15.36 -1.08
N GLN A 30 15.94 -14.81 -2.23
CA GLN A 30 17.14 -13.96 -2.32
C GLN A 30 17.09 -12.70 -1.44
N GLY A 31 15.89 -12.22 -1.06
CA GLY A 31 15.71 -11.00 -0.27
C GLY A 31 15.18 -11.21 1.15
N SER A 32 14.81 -12.44 1.53
CA SER A 32 14.24 -12.72 2.84
C SER A 32 14.46 -14.17 3.24
N GLY A 33 14.49 -14.44 4.56
CA GLY A 33 14.64 -15.80 5.04
C GLY A 33 14.04 -15.99 6.42
N LYS A 34 13.48 -17.17 6.66
CA LYS A 34 13.01 -17.59 7.97
C LYS A 34 14.13 -18.31 8.71
N ALA A 35 14.21 -18.08 10.02
CA ALA A 35 15.10 -18.84 10.88
C ALA A 35 14.76 -20.34 10.80
N PHE A 36 15.73 -21.19 11.14
CA PHE A 36 15.45 -22.62 11.31
C PHE A 36 14.47 -22.80 12.47
N ARG A 37 13.53 -23.73 12.28
CA ARG A 37 12.46 -24.02 13.24
C ARG A 37 12.01 -25.46 13.11
N THR A 38 11.38 -25.98 14.15
CA THR A 38 10.75 -27.30 14.13
C THR A 38 9.25 -27.18 14.36
N PHE A 39 8.50 -28.24 14.05
CA PHE A 39 7.07 -28.33 14.34
C PHE A 39 6.81 -29.50 15.29
N ILE A 40 6.40 -29.20 16.53
CA ILE A 40 6.06 -30.19 17.54
C ILE A 40 4.54 -30.16 17.70
N ASN A 41 3.87 -31.28 17.40
CA ASN A 41 2.39 -31.39 17.42
C ASN A 41 1.69 -30.28 16.61
N GLY A 42 2.23 -29.95 15.43
CA GLY A 42 1.70 -28.90 14.56
C GLY A 42 1.97 -27.47 15.02
N ARG A 43 2.73 -27.27 16.11
CA ARG A 43 3.13 -25.95 16.59
C ARG A 43 4.58 -25.66 16.25
N MET A 44 4.84 -24.45 15.78
CA MET A 44 6.19 -23.94 15.59
C MET A 44 6.92 -23.89 16.95
N SER A 45 8.11 -24.49 17.01
CA SER A 45 9.04 -24.40 18.12
C SER A 45 10.40 -23.89 17.62
N MET A 46 11.01 -23.02 18.42
CA MET A 46 12.36 -22.51 18.21
C MET A 46 13.41 -23.32 18.97
N GLU A 47 13.02 -24.44 19.58
CA GLU A 47 13.95 -25.39 20.20
C GLU A 47 14.67 -26.16 19.09
N ILE A 48 15.81 -25.60 18.66
CA ILE A 48 16.70 -26.15 17.65
C ILE A 48 18.14 -26.11 18.17
N PRO A 49 19.04 -26.98 17.67
CA PRO A 49 20.46 -26.91 18.00
C PRO A 49 21.04 -25.50 17.80
N GLU A 50 21.80 -25.02 18.79
CA GLU A 50 22.39 -23.67 18.79
C GLU A 50 23.23 -23.41 17.53
N ALA A 51 23.89 -24.45 17.02
CA ALA A 51 24.67 -24.43 15.79
C ALA A 51 23.88 -23.91 14.57
N LEU A 52 22.57 -24.15 14.49
CA LEU A 52 21.71 -23.67 13.39
C LEU A 52 21.39 -22.17 13.50
N ASN A 53 21.59 -21.57 14.68
CA ASN A 53 21.44 -20.14 14.96
C ASN A 53 22.80 -19.41 15.06
N SER A 54 23.91 -20.15 14.99
CA SER A 54 25.26 -19.58 15.12
C SER A 54 25.61 -18.69 13.93
N TRP A 55 26.18 -17.53 14.24
CA TRP A 55 26.78 -16.63 13.26
C TRP A 55 28.23 -16.99 12.94
N ASP A 56 28.82 -17.92 13.68
CA ASP A 56 30.21 -18.34 13.54
C ASP A 56 30.33 -19.75 12.95
N PRO A 57 31.43 -20.03 12.21
CA PRO A 57 31.75 -21.38 11.74
C PRO A 57 31.84 -22.35 12.92
N LEU A 58 31.41 -23.60 12.69
CA LEU A 58 31.65 -24.65 13.68
C LEU A 58 33.14 -25.01 13.75
N PRO A 59 33.63 -25.54 14.89
CA PRO A 59 35.01 -26.00 15.01
C PRO A 59 35.40 -26.96 13.88
N GLY A 60 36.48 -26.66 13.17
CA GLY A 60 36.96 -27.47 12.04
C GLY A 60 36.32 -27.13 10.68
N GLN A 61 35.46 -26.11 10.61
CA GLN A 61 34.89 -25.59 9.37
C GLN A 61 35.43 -24.18 9.07
N ASP A 62 35.69 -23.89 7.80
CA ASP A 62 36.13 -22.58 7.30
C ASP A 62 34.98 -21.76 6.69
N PHE A 63 33.74 -22.21 6.83
CA PHE A 63 32.54 -21.57 6.28
C PHE A 63 31.43 -21.40 7.33
N LYS A 64 30.53 -20.44 7.07
CA LYS A 64 29.32 -20.21 7.87
C LYS A 64 28.12 -20.84 7.17
N LEU A 65 27.23 -21.52 7.91
CA LEU A 65 26.00 -22.09 7.33
C LEU A 65 25.17 -21.03 6.60
N THR A 66 25.04 -19.84 7.18
CA THR A 66 24.30 -18.71 6.60
C THR A 66 24.85 -18.28 5.24
N ASN A 67 26.17 -18.36 5.04
CA ASN A 67 26.80 -18.07 3.74
C ASN A 67 26.46 -19.17 2.73
N VAL A 68 26.57 -20.44 3.10
CA VAL A 68 26.25 -21.57 2.22
C VAL A 68 24.79 -21.53 1.79
N VAL A 69 23.87 -21.32 2.74
CA VAL A 69 22.45 -21.16 2.47
C VAL A 69 22.19 -19.97 1.54
N SER A 70 22.85 -18.83 1.76
CA SER A 70 22.70 -17.64 0.89
C SER A 70 23.27 -17.86 -0.51
N GLU A 71 24.39 -18.58 -0.62
CA GLU A 71 24.99 -18.99 -1.90
C GLU A 71 24.01 -19.88 -2.68
N ILE A 72 23.44 -20.91 -2.05
CA ILE A 72 22.44 -21.80 -2.66
C ILE A 72 21.23 -21.00 -3.16
N VAL A 73 20.66 -20.12 -2.34
CA VAL A 73 19.46 -19.34 -2.72
C VAL A 73 19.71 -18.45 -3.95
N ARG A 74 20.94 -17.94 -4.12
CA ARG A 74 21.33 -17.13 -5.29
C ARG A 74 21.42 -17.93 -6.59
N GLU A 75 21.46 -19.26 -6.52
CA GLU A 75 21.44 -20.13 -7.71
C GLU A 75 20.04 -20.27 -8.32
N PHE A 76 18.99 -19.86 -7.58
CA PHE A 76 17.60 -19.91 -8.03
C PHE A 76 17.08 -18.53 -8.44
N PRO A 77 16.03 -18.46 -9.29
CA PRO A 77 15.32 -17.20 -9.58
C PRO A 77 14.87 -16.47 -8.32
N ARG A 78 14.75 -15.13 -8.38
CA ARG A 78 14.46 -14.27 -7.22
C ARG A 78 13.12 -14.61 -6.55
N GLU A 79 12.15 -15.08 -7.34
CA GLU A 79 10.81 -15.46 -6.92
C GLU A 79 10.70 -16.94 -6.52
N THR A 80 11.82 -17.67 -6.48
CA THR A 80 11.85 -19.06 -6.01
C THR A 80 12.12 -19.11 -4.51
N LEU A 81 11.24 -19.79 -3.79
CA LEU A 81 11.47 -20.15 -2.41
C LEU A 81 12.27 -21.45 -2.34
N VAL A 82 13.44 -21.40 -1.71
CA VAL A 82 14.25 -22.58 -1.43
C VAL A 82 13.93 -23.04 -0.02
N HIS A 83 13.54 -24.31 0.10
CA HIS A 83 13.22 -24.95 1.35
C HIS A 83 14.36 -25.85 1.78
N PHE A 84 14.85 -25.62 2.98
CA PHE A 84 15.95 -26.33 3.62
C PHE A 84 15.39 -27.22 4.70
N THR A 85 15.80 -28.48 4.73
CA THR A 85 15.42 -29.45 5.76
C THR A 85 16.66 -30.12 6.33
N ILE A 86 16.63 -30.37 7.64
CA ILE A 86 17.65 -31.16 8.32
C ILE A 86 16.97 -32.10 9.31
N SER A 87 17.31 -33.39 9.23
CA SER A 87 16.88 -34.42 10.18
C SER A 87 17.99 -35.43 10.40
N LYS A 88 17.96 -36.12 11.54
CA LYS A 88 18.96 -37.13 11.88
C LYS A 88 19.01 -38.28 10.86
N GLU A 89 17.87 -38.64 10.31
CA GLU A 89 17.69 -39.77 9.39
C GLU A 89 18.03 -39.40 7.94
N ASN A 90 17.79 -38.14 7.56
CA ASN A 90 17.81 -37.72 6.15
C ASN A 90 18.99 -36.81 5.80
N GLY A 91 19.75 -36.33 6.77
CA GLY A 91 20.82 -35.38 6.57
C GLY A 91 20.29 -33.96 6.32
N PHE A 92 21.15 -33.11 5.76
CA PHE A 92 20.80 -31.76 5.35
C PHE A 92 20.46 -31.74 3.86
N ARG A 93 19.25 -31.29 3.51
CA ARG A 93 18.76 -31.20 2.14
C ARG A 93 18.20 -29.82 1.84
N TYR A 94 18.12 -29.51 0.55
CA TYR A 94 17.39 -28.34 0.06
C TYR A 94 16.72 -28.65 -1.27
N GLN A 95 15.63 -27.95 -1.55
CA GLN A 95 14.93 -28.00 -2.83
C GLN A 95 14.23 -26.68 -3.13
N ALA A 96 14.03 -26.37 -4.41
CA ALA A 96 13.07 -25.34 -4.80
C ALA A 96 11.66 -25.81 -4.38
N ALA A 97 10.89 -24.93 -3.77
CA ALA A 97 9.54 -25.26 -3.36
C ALA A 97 8.59 -25.26 -4.55
N ASP A 98 7.92 -26.39 -4.74
CA ASP A 98 6.81 -26.53 -5.68
C ASP A 98 5.50 -26.00 -5.07
N ALA A 99 4.42 -26.05 -5.85
CA ALA A 99 3.12 -25.56 -5.41
C ALA A 99 2.58 -26.29 -4.16
N GLU A 100 2.83 -27.59 -4.04
CA GLU A 100 2.40 -28.39 -2.89
C GLU A 100 3.10 -27.92 -1.61
N LEU A 101 4.43 -27.79 -1.66
CA LEU A 101 5.22 -27.32 -0.53
C LEU A 101 4.89 -25.87 -0.19
N LEU A 102 4.69 -25.00 -1.18
CA LEU A 102 4.30 -23.61 -0.95
C LEU A 102 2.94 -23.51 -0.25
N LEU A 103 1.92 -24.27 -0.68
CA LEU A 103 0.63 -24.31 0.00
C LEU A 103 0.74 -24.87 1.43
N ARG A 104 1.57 -25.89 1.65
CA ARG A 104 1.85 -26.42 3.00
C ARG A 104 2.46 -25.35 3.90
N LEU A 105 3.42 -24.58 3.39
CA LEU A 105 4.04 -23.49 4.12
C LEU A 105 3.04 -22.37 4.40
N ILE A 106 2.22 -21.98 3.43
CA ILE A 106 1.14 -20.98 3.61
C ILE A 106 0.22 -21.38 4.76
N VAL A 107 -0.31 -22.61 4.75
CA VAL A 107 -1.17 -23.12 5.83
C VAL A 107 -0.45 -23.08 7.18
N SER A 108 0.83 -23.45 7.20
CA SER A 108 1.63 -23.46 8.43
C SER A 108 1.81 -22.06 9.03
N GLU A 109 2.09 -21.07 8.19
CA GLU A 109 2.19 -19.65 8.59
C GLU A 109 0.85 -19.06 9.02
N THR A 110 -0.24 -19.40 8.35
CA THR A 110 -1.59 -18.95 8.75
C THR A 110 -1.98 -19.56 10.10
N LYS A 111 -1.56 -20.81 10.38
CA LYS A 111 -1.73 -21.44 11.69
C LYS A 111 -0.76 -20.93 12.76
N ALA A 112 0.30 -20.22 12.38
CA ALA A 112 1.31 -19.76 13.31
C ALA A 112 0.73 -18.67 14.23
N GLY A 113 0.38 -19.06 15.46
CA GLY A 113 -0.14 -18.15 16.47
C GLY A 113 -0.31 -18.83 17.83
N PRO A 114 -0.34 -18.07 18.93
CA PRO A 114 -0.43 -18.64 20.28
C PRO A 114 -1.80 -19.25 20.61
N ASN A 115 -2.86 -18.86 19.88
CA ASN A 115 -4.23 -19.26 20.19
C ASN A 115 -4.68 -20.48 19.34
N GLN A 116 -4.99 -21.60 20.00
CA GLN A 116 -5.42 -22.85 19.35
C GLN A 116 -6.84 -22.83 18.79
N ASP A 117 -7.70 -21.96 19.31
CA ASP A 117 -9.09 -21.87 18.90
C ASP A 117 -9.32 -20.72 17.90
N LYS A 118 -8.24 -20.11 17.43
CA LYS A 118 -8.25 -19.09 16.37
C LYS A 118 -8.74 -19.71 15.07
N LYS A 119 -9.70 -19.04 14.43
CA LYS A 119 -10.02 -19.25 13.02
C LYS A 119 -9.43 -18.11 12.22
N GLU A 120 -8.78 -18.45 11.12
CA GLU A 120 -8.23 -17.45 10.20
C GLU A 120 -8.67 -17.78 8.77
N GLU A 121 -9.26 -16.79 8.13
CA GLU A 121 -9.64 -16.80 6.72
C GLU A 121 -8.78 -15.75 6.01
N VAL A 122 -8.05 -16.17 4.98
CA VAL A 122 -7.24 -15.29 4.14
C VAL A 122 -7.72 -15.44 2.71
N LEU A 123 -8.19 -14.34 2.13
CA LEU A 123 -8.48 -14.23 0.71
C LEU A 123 -7.44 -13.32 0.07
N VAL A 124 -6.78 -13.80 -0.97
CA VAL A 124 -5.79 -13.05 -1.74
C VAL A 124 -6.20 -13.02 -3.19
N LYS A 125 -6.29 -11.82 -3.76
CA LYS A 125 -6.39 -11.61 -5.20
C LYS A 125 -5.04 -11.15 -5.73
N PHE A 126 -4.59 -11.79 -6.80
CA PHE A 126 -3.33 -11.51 -7.45
C PHE A 126 -3.59 -10.63 -8.68
N SER A 127 -2.83 -9.55 -8.81
CA SER A 127 -2.87 -8.70 -9.98
C SER A 127 -1.44 -8.30 -10.35
N PHE A 128 -1.08 -8.47 -11.61
CA PHE A 128 0.26 -8.13 -12.09
C PHE A 128 0.20 -6.81 -12.83
N ASP A 129 1.11 -5.90 -12.46
CA ASP A 129 1.27 -4.61 -13.11
C ASP A 129 2.35 -4.73 -14.18
N GLU A 130 1.95 -4.77 -15.45
CA GLU A 130 2.88 -4.93 -16.57
C GLU A 130 3.81 -3.72 -16.73
N GLU A 131 3.39 -2.52 -16.31
CA GLU A 131 4.20 -1.30 -16.46
C GLU A 131 5.37 -1.26 -15.48
N GLU A 132 5.15 -1.75 -14.26
CA GLU A 132 6.14 -1.72 -13.17
C GLU A 132 6.86 -3.07 -12.98
N ASP A 133 6.44 -4.13 -13.67
CA ASP A 133 6.94 -5.51 -13.48
C ASP A 133 6.76 -6.00 -12.02
N GLU A 134 5.66 -5.57 -11.38
CA GLU A 134 5.38 -5.83 -9.96
C GLU A 134 4.07 -6.59 -9.71
N LEU A 135 4.12 -7.52 -8.76
CA LEU A 135 2.95 -8.27 -8.29
C LEU A 135 2.25 -7.52 -7.15
N ASN A 136 0.99 -7.19 -7.36
CA ASN A 136 0.10 -6.63 -6.35
C ASN A 136 -0.78 -7.72 -5.74
N LEU A 137 -0.78 -7.76 -4.41
CA LEU A 137 -1.66 -8.63 -3.61
C LEU A 137 -2.71 -7.78 -2.92
N ASP A 138 -3.98 -8.04 -3.23
CA ASP A 138 -5.11 -7.52 -2.45
C ASP A 138 -5.51 -8.61 -1.43
N ILE A 139 -5.18 -8.37 -0.17
CA ILE A 139 -5.29 -9.35 0.91
C ILE A 139 -6.41 -8.92 1.85
N VAL A 140 -7.29 -9.86 2.18
CA VAL A 140 -8.27 -9.72 3.25
C VAL A 140 -8.10 -10.89 4.21
N THR A 141 -7.68 -10.59 5.43
CA THR A 141 -7.49 -11.59 6.49
C THR A 141 -8.51 -11.35 7.59
N LYS A 142 -9.39 -12.32 7.84
CA LYS A 142 -10.33 -12.31 8.97
C LYS A 142 -9.85 -13.27 10.03
N ILE A 143 -9.72 -12.78 11.26
CA ILE A 143 -9.34 -13.55 12.43
C ILE A 143 -10.50 -13.53 13.40
N GLU A 144 -11.00 -14.71 13.76
CA GLU A 144 -11.95 -14.90 14.84
C GLU A 144 -11.23 -15.60 16.01
N ASP A 145 -11.16 -14.92 17.15
CA ASP A 145 -10.64 -15.44 18.40
C ASP A 145 -11.47 -14.93 19.59
N GLU A 146 -10.97 -15.11 20.82
CA GLU A 146 -11.65 -14.69 22.06
C GLU A 146 -11.97 -13.18 22.11
N SER A 147 -11.26 -12.35 21.34
CA SER A 147 -11.50 -10.90 21.25
C SER A 147 -12.60 -10.53 20.23
N GLY A 148 -13.17 -11.52 19.54
CA GLY A 148 -14.13 -11.33 18.47
C GLY A 148 -13.50 -11.25 17.07
N PRO A 149 -14.34 -11.11 16.02
CA PRO A 149 -13.89 -11.05 14.65
C PRO A 149 -13.15 -9.74 14.36
N ARG A 150 -11.98 -9.85 13.72
CA ARG A 150 -11.15 -8.72 13.28
C ARG A 150 -10.72 -8.93 11.84
N GLU A 151 -10.57 -7.85 11.08
CA GLU A 151 -10.16 -7.91 9.68
C GLU A 151 -8.90 -7.08 9.43
N PHE A 152 -7.96 -7.62 8.67
CA PHE A 152 -6.66 -7.06 8.34
C PHE A 152 -6.43 -7.09 6.82
N ASP A 153 -5.42 -6.37 6.35
CA ASP A 153 -5.01 -6.27 4.95
C ASP A 153 -3.63 -6.90 4.68
N PHE A 154 -3.16 -7.76 5.58
CA PHE A 154 -1.90 -8.49 5.46
C PHE A 154 -2.11 -9.97 5.73
N ALA A 155 -1.19 -10.80 5.22
CA ALA A 155 -1.11 -12.22 5.53
C ALA A 155 0.28 -12.56 6.06
N SER A 156 0.37 -13.47 7.03
CA SER A 156 1.66 -13.95 7.55
C SER A 156 2.50 -14.72 6.52
N ALA A 157 1.87 -15.18 5.43
CA ALA A 157 2.44 -15.97 4.37
C ALA A 157 2.54 -15.22 3.03
N ASP A 158 2.55 -13.89 3.05
CA ASP A 158 2.58 -13.05 1.85
C ASP A 158 3.68 -13.47 0.87
N ARG A 159 4.88 -13.77 1.38
CA ARG A 159 6.03 -14.16 0.57
C ARG A 159 5.84 -15.53 -0.07
N GLU A 160 5.35 -16.52 0.67
CA GLU A 160 5.02 -17.83 0.13
C GLU A 160 3.94 -17.73 -0.96
N MET A 161 2.96 -16.85 -0.79
CA MET A 161 1.91 -16.59 -1.80
C MET A 161 2.48 -15.97 -3.09
N GLN A 162 3.43 -15.03 -2.98
CA GLN A 162 4.13 -14.48 -4.17
C GLN A 162 4.94 -15.56 -4.90
N CYS A 163 5.61 -16.44 -4.16
CA CYS A 163 6.37 -17.54 -4.73
C CYS A 163 5.42 -18.56 -5.39
N LEU A 164 4.25 -18.82 -4.80
CA LEU A 164 3.22 -19.69 -5.39
C LEU A 164 2.70 -19.13 -6.71
N TYR A 165 2.41 -17.83 -6.77
CA TYR A 165 2.03 -17.16 -8.01
C TYR A 165 3.07 -17.38 -9.11
N SER A 166 4.35 -17.21 -8.77
CA SER A 166 5.47 -17.37 -9.72
C SER A 166 5.67 -18.84 -10.14
N ALA A 167 5.54 -19.78 -9.21
CA ALA A 167 5.63 -21.22 -9.48
C ALA A 167 4.48 -21.75 -10.35
N LEU A 168 3.37 -21.01 -10.44
CA LEU A 168 2.21 -21.30 -11.27
C LEU A 168 2.18 -20.46 -12.56
N ASP A 169 3.35 -20.08 -13.07
CA ASP A 169 3.53 -19.27 -14.29
C ASP A 169 2.74 -17.95 -14.27
N LYS A 170 2.57 -17.31 -13.10
CA LYS A 170 1.82 -16.06 -12.96
C LYS A 170 0.32 -16.17 -13.34
N LYS A 171 -0.26 -17.37 -13.30
CA LYS A 171 -1.67 -17.64 -13.70
C LYS A 171 -2.65 -17.68 -12.52
N LEU A 172 -2.16 -17.65 -11.28
CA LEU A 172 -3.03 -17.68 -10.10
C LEU A 172 -3.71 -16.32 -9.93
N GLU A 173 -5.03 -16.27 -9.98
CA GLU A 173 -5.85 -15.06 -9.83
C GLU A 173 -6.34 -14.88 -8.39
N THR A 174 -6.69 -15.98 -7.71
CA THR A 174 -7.22 -15.94 -6.35
C THR A 174 -6.75 -17.14 -5.54
N LEU A 175 -6.43 -16.91 -4.27
CA LEU A 175 -6.18 -17.94 -3.26
C LEU A 175 -7.02 -17.66 -2.02
N TYR A 176 -7.77 -18.67 -1.58
CA TYR A 176 -8.50 -18.66 -0.33
C TYR A 176 -7.92 -19.74 0.58
N VAL A 177 -7.54 -19.32 1.79
CA VAL A 177 -7.01 -20.17 2.84
C VAL A 177 -7.89 -20.00 4.06
N TYR A 178 -8.48 -21.08 4.54
CA TYR A 178 -9.14 -21.09 5.84
C TYR A 178 -8.46 -22.13 6.72
N VAL A 179 -8.09 -21.72 7.92
CA VAL A 179 -7.51 -22.59 8.94
C VAL A 179 -8.27 -22.43 10.24
N SER A 180 -8.56 -23.56 10.86
CA SER A 180 -9.02 -23.67 12.23
C SER A 180 -8.30 -24.85 12.90
N LYS A 181 -8.68 -25.13 14.14
CA LYS A 181 -8.20 -26.30 14.88
C LYS A 181 -8.49 -27.63 14.17
N ASP A 182 -9.69 -27.75 13.61
CA ASP A 182 -10.22 -29.02 13.10
C ASP A 182 -10.22 -29.10 11.57
N GLU A 183 -10.04 -27.95 10.90
CA GLU A 183 -10.25 -27.86 9.46
C GLU A 183 -9.19 -27.00 8.77
N THR A 184 -8.85 -27.39 7.55
CA THR A 184 -8.08 -26.58 6.62
C THR A 184 -8.72 -26.66 5.25
N ILE A 185 -9.09 -25.51 4.69
CA ILE A 185 -9.70 -25.42 3.37
C ILE A 185 -8.78 -24.56 2.50
N LEU A 186 -8.43 -25.10 1.33
CA LEU A 186 -7.70 -24.39 0.28
C LEU A 186 -8.56 -24.33 -0.97
N LYS A 187 -8.81 -23.12 -1.45
CA LYS A 187 -9.50 -22.89 -2.72
C LYS A 187 -8.74 -21.89 -3.58
N SER A 188 -8.83 -22.00 -4.89
CA SER A 188 -8.12 -21.08 -5.79
C SER A 188 -8.83 -20.87 -7.14
N ILE A 189 -8.41 -19.81 -7.85
CA ILE A 189 -8.75 -19.57 -9.26
C ILE A 189 -7.42 -19.34 -10.01
N PRO A 190 -7.11 -20.11 -11.07
CA PRO A 190 -7.74 -21.39 -11.39
C PRO A 190 -7.46 -22.42 -10.29
N GLU A 191 -8.26 -23.50 -10.24
CA GLU A 191 -7.98 -24.63 -9.36
C GLU A 191 -6.58 -25.22 -9.65
N ILE A 192 -5.78 -25.40 -8.60
CA ILE A 192 -4.50 -26.12 -8.67
C ILE A 192 -4.80 -27.63 -8.54
N PRO A 193 -4.58 -28.44 -9.60
CA PRO A 193 -5.00 -29.84 -9.62
C PRO A 193 -4.45 -30.66 -8.45
N GLY A 194 -5.36 -31.30 -7.70
CA GLY A 194 -5.01 -32.17 -6.57
C GLY A 194 -4.58 -31.44 -5.29
N LEU A 195 -4.42 -30.12 -5.31
CA LEU A 195 -3.95 -29.33 -4.16
C LEU A 195 -5.01 -28.38 -3.60
N THR A 196 -5.93 -27.91 -4.43
CA THR A 196 -7.01 -26.99 -4.04
C THR A 196 -8.31 -27.37 -4.72
N THR A 197 -9.42 -26.77 -4.30
CA THR A 197 -10.68 -26.80 -5.05
C THR A 197 -10.95 -25.44 -5.68
N LEU A 198 -11.80 -25.37 -6.72
CA LEU A 198 -12.19 -24.09 -7.30
C LEU A 198 -12.80 -23.15 -6.23
N TYR A 199 -12.27 -21.92 -6.13
CA TYR A 199 -12.87 -20.90 -5.29
C TYR A 199 -14.12 -20.34 -5.98
N THR A 200 -15.28 -20.57 -5.36
CA THR A 200 -16.52 -19.88 -5.71
C THR A 200 -16.77 -18.82 -4.65
N PRO A 201 -16.74 -17.52 -5.01
CA PRO A 201 -17.13 -16.46 -4.09
C PRO A 201 -18.52 -16.75 -3.52
N PRO A 202 -18.74 -16.55 -2.21
CA PRO A 202 -20.08 -16.68 -1.65
C PRO A 202 -21.04 -15.76 -2.39
N ALA A 203 -22.29 -16.21 -2.59
CA ALA A 203 -23.31 -15.39 -3.23
C ALA A 203 -23.47 -14.09 -2.44
N GLU A 204 -23.14 -12.97 -3.08
CA GLU A 204 -23.24 -11.68 -2.42
C GLU A 204 -24.70 -11.28 -2.24
N ASP A 205 -25.02 -10.73 -1.06
CA ASP A 205 -26.30 -10.07 -0.85
C ASP A 205 -26.33 -8.75 -1.63
N LEU A 206 -27.15 -8.73 -2.68
CA LEU A 206 -27.38 -7.57 -3.54
C LEU A 206 -28.69 -6.84 -3.20
N THR A 207 -29.25 -7.09 -2.00
CA THR A 207 -30.43 -6.38 -1.50
C THR A 207 -30.06 -4.96 -1.14
N LEU A 208 -30.50 -4.01 -1.96
CA LEU A 208 -30.23 -2.58 -1.82
C LEU A 208 -31.53 -1.80 -1.61
N ASP A 209 -31.61 -1.01 -0.54
CA ASP A 209 -32.69 -0.02 -0.35
C ASP A 209 -32.37 1.24 -1.16
N VAL A 210 -32.87 1.26 -2.39
CA VAL A 210 -32.65 2.34 -3.36
C VAL A 210 -33.28 3.69 -2.94
N SER A 211 -34.06 3.72 -1.86
CA SER A 211 -34.65 4.95 -1.33
C SER A 211 -33.69 5.75 -0.44
N LYS A 212 -32.60 5.13 0.02
CA LYS A 212 -31.61 5.73 0.91
C LYS A 212 -30.26 5.87 0.21
N LEU A 213 -29.76 7.10 0.15
CA LEU A 213 -28.45 7.39 -0.44
C LEU A 213 -27.30 6.76 0.36
N GLU A 214 -27.48 6.61 1.67
CA GLU A 214 -26.51 5.94 2.56
C GLU A 214 -26.28 4.48 2.13
N ASP A 215 -27.35 3.72 1.89
CA ASP A 215 -27.24 2.32 1.47
C ASP A 215 -26.60 2.19 0.08
N ILE A 216 -26.86 3.16 -0.82
CA ILE A 216 -26.19 3.23 -2.12
C ILE A 216 -24.69 3.48 -1.94
N TYR A 217 -24.29 4.38 -1.04
CA TYR A 217 -22.87 4.62 -0.76
C TYR A 217 -22.21 3.42 -0.07
N ALA A 218 -22.90 2.73 0.83
CA ALA A 218 -22.41 1.49 1.41
C ALA A 218 -22.13 0.42 0.34
N PHE A 219 -22.99 0.31 -0.68
CA PHE A 219 -22.77 -0.60 -1.81
C PHE A 219 -21.61 -0.17 -2.72
N MET A 220 -21.48 1.12 -3.01
CA MET A 220 -20.33 1.64 -3.77
C MET A 220 -19.03 1.37 -3.02
N GLU A 221 -18.97 1.75 -1.74
CA GLU A 221 -17.76 1.75 -0.93
C GLU A 221 -17.39 0.35 -0.37
N SER A 222 -18.11 -0.71 -0.72
CA SER A 222 -17.93 -2.05 -0.12
C SER A 222 -16.73 -2.84 -0.67
N GLY A 223 -16.05 -2.35 -1.70
CA GLY A 223 -15.00 -3.10 -2.43
C GLY A 223 -15.50 -4.25 -3.30
N SER A 224 -16.83 -4.40 -3.49
CA SER A 224 -17.40 -5.39 -4.41
C SER A 224 -17.84 -4.70 -5.70
N GLU A 225 -17.35 -5.20 -6.83
CA GLU A 225 -17.77 -4.75 -8.15
C GLU A 225 -19.27 -5.02 -8.39
N ALA A 226 -19.80 -6.16 -7.94
CA ALA A 226 -21.22 -6.49 -8.10
C ALA A 226 -22.12 -5.53 -7.31
N LYS A 227 -21.73 -5.17 -6.08
CA LYS A 227 -22.45 -4.17 -5.28
C LYS A 227 -22.32 -2.77 -5.87
N ALA A 228 -21.14 -2.37 -6.30
CA ALA A 228 -20.92 -1.09 -6.99
C ALA A 228 -21.81 -0.98 -8.24
N ASN A 229 -21.84 -2.00 -9.09
CA ASN A 229 -22.71 -2.04 -10.27
C ASN A 229 -24.18 -1.93 -9.89
N LYS A 230 -24.62 -2.61 -8.83
CA LYS A 230 -26.00 -2.52 -8.34
C LYS A 230 -26.35 -1.11 -7.85
N ALA A 231 -25.43 -0.44 -7.16
CA ALA A 231 -25.58 0.94 -6.74
C ALA A 231 -25.66 1.89 -7.94
N ILE A 232 -24.85 1.68 -8.98
CA ILE A 232 -24.86 2.49 -10.22
C ILE A 232 -26.21 2.36 -10.95
N GLU A 233 -26.81 1.16 -11.01
CA GLU A 233 -28.17 0.96 -11.54
C GLU A 233 -29.21 1.80 -10.76
N ALA A 234 -29.12 1.78 -9.42
CA ALA A 234 -30.00 2.55 -8.56
C ALA A 234 -29.82 4.07 -8.77
N LEU A 235 -28.58 4.53 -8.90
CA LEU A 235 -28.25 5.93 -9.20
C LEU A 235 -28.82 6.36 -10.55
N ASN A 236 -28.66 5.56 -11.60
CA ASN A 236 -29.20 5.86 -12.92
C ASN A 236 -30.73 5.99 -12.94
N SER A 237 -31.41 5.32 -12.02
CA SER A 237 -32.86 5.40 -11.84
C SER A 237 -33.30 6.59 -10.97
N ASN A 238 -32.36 7.29 -10.30
CA ASN A 238 -32.64 8.42 -9.41
C ASN A 238 -31.66 9.59 -9.67
N PRO A 239 -32.02 10.55 -10.56
CA PRO A 239 -31.14 11.65 -10.96
C PRO A 239 -30.63 12.52 -9.79
N ASN A 240 -31.45 12.70 -8.74
CA ASN A 240 -31.05 13.48 -7.58
C ASN A 240 -29.94 12.79 -6.77
N PHE A 241 -30.01 11.47 -6.64
CA PHE A 241 -28.95 10.69 -6.00
C PHE A 241 -27.72 10.57 -6.89
N LYS A 242 -27.91 10.40 -8.20
CA LYS A 242 -26.82 10.42 -9.18
C LYS A 242 -25.99 11.69 -9.10
N ALA A 243 -26.62 12.87 -9.08
CA ALA A 243 -25.90 14.15 -8.98
C ALA A 243 -25.08 14.26 -7.68
N LYS A 244 -25.57 13.69 -6.57
CA LYS A 244 -24.83 13.65 -5.30
C LYS A 244 -23.64 12.68 -5.35
N ALA A 245 -23.82 11.50 -5.96
CA ALA A 245 -22.76 10.53 -6.16
C ALA A 245 -21.68 11.05 -7.12
N GLU A 246 -22.07 11.72 -8.21
CA GLU A 246 -21.15 12.38 -9.15
C GLU A 246 -20.33 13.45 -8.43
N LYS A 247 -20.98 14.29 -7.60
CA LYS A 247 -20.28 15.29 -6.80
C LYS A 247 -19.22 14.65 -5.87
N ARG A 248 -19.52 13.48 -5.30
CA ARG A 248 -18.64 12.76 -4.36
C ARG A 248 -17.50 12.03 -5.05
N TYR A 249 -17.77 11.31 -6.12
CA TYR A 249 -16.82 10.35 -6.69
C TYR A 249 -16.23 10.74 -8.04
N LEU A 250 -16.88 11.60 -8.83
CA LEU A 250 -16.52 11.75 -10.25
C LEU A 250 -15.09 12.25 -10.45
N ASN A 251 -14.60 13.18 -9.62
CA ASN A 251 -13.20 13.62 -9.73
C ASN A 251 -12.22 12.52 -9.33
N LEU A 252 -12.54 11.67 -8.35
CA LEU A 252 -11.69 10.52 -8.03
C LEU A 252 -11.59 9.57 -9.21
N ILE A 253 -12.74 9.27 -9.83
CA ILE A 253 -12.80 8.41 -11.01
C ILE A 253 -11.96 8.98 -12.15
N LYS A 254 -12.16 10.26 -12.48
CA LYS A 254 -11.42 10.93 -13.55
C LYS A 254 -9.92 11.02 -13.27
N ASN A 255 -9.54 11.28 -12.02
CA ASN A 255 -8.13 11.38 -11.65
C ASN A 255 -7.38 10.04 -11.75
N ARG A 256 -8.08 8.91 -11.61
CA ARG A 256 -7.49 7.56 -11.65
C ARG A 256 -7.62 6.85 -13.00
N ILE A 257 -8.66 7.14 -13.76
CA ILE A 257 -8.96 6.43 -15.03
C ILE A 257 -8.84 7.37 -16.24
N GLY A 258 -9.15 8.65 -16.08
CA GLY A 258 -9.07 9.68 -17.13
C GLY A 258 -10.36 10.49 -17.29
N ASP A 259 -10.26 11.63 -17.98
CA ASP A 259 -11.32 12.66 -18.06
C ASP A 259 -12.66 12.19 -18.64
N ASN A 260 -12.65 11.13 -19.44
CA ASN A 260 -13.84 10.58 -20.09
C ASN A 260 -14.60 9.56 -19.23
N ALA A 261 -14.07 9.17 -18.06
CA ALA A 261 -14.70 8.18 -17.20
C ALA A 261 -15.88 8.76 -16.42
N GLY A 262 -16.95 7.97 -16.28
CA GLY A 262 -18.15 8.27 -15.50
C GLY A 262 -18.32 7.33 -14.30
N LEU A 263 -19.47 7.42 -13.62
CA LEU A 263 -19.75 6.62 -12.42
C LEU A 263 -19.67 5.10 -12.67
N GLU A 264 -19.93 4.65 -13.89
CA GLU A 264 -19.78 3.26 -14.33
C GLU A 264 -18.36 2.70 -14.13
N SER A 265 -17.35 3.56 -14.08
CA SER A 265 -15.96 3.16 -13.84
C SER A 265 -15.58 3.19 -12.35
N PHE A 266 -16.54 3.35 -11.44
CA PHE A 266 -16.26 3.47 -10.00
C PHE A 266 -15.52 2.27 -9.44
N ALA A 267 -15.92 1.03 -9.76
CA ALA A 267 -15.29 -0.17 -9.20
C ALA A 267 -13.78 -0.24 -9.52
N GLN A 268 -13.39 0.19 -10.73
CA GLN A 268 -11.99 0.27 -11.14
C GLN A 268 -11.25 1.45 -10.48
N ALA A 269 -11.93 2.57 -10.23
CA ALA A 269 -11.33 3.76 -9.65
C ALA A 269 -11.30 3.75 -8.11
N ALA A 270 -12.12 2.94 -7.46
CA ALA A 270 -12.22 2.89 -6.01
C ALA A 270 -10.86 2.59 -5.38
N LEU A 271 -10.63 3.16 -4.20
CA LEU A 271 -9.43 2.83 -3.44
C LEU A 271 -9.52 1.39 -2.95
N THR A 272 -8.43 0.65 -3.09
CA THR A 272 -8.27 -0.65 -2.45
C THR A 272 -8.11 -0.48 -0.95
N LYS A 273 -8.31 -1.56 -0.18
CA LYS A 273 -8.14 -1.53 1.28
C LYS A 273 -6.72 -1.12 1.68
N LYS A 274 -5.70 -1.60 0.96
CA LYS A 274 -4.29 -1.21 1.15
C LYS A 274 -4.10 0.30 0.95
N GLU A 275 -4.69 0.87 -0.09
CA GLU A 275 -4.62 2.33 -0.35
C GLU A 275 -5.34 3.15 0.72
N ILE A 276 -6.52 2.70 1.17
CA ILE A 276 -7.27 3.31 2.27
C ILE A 276 -6.40 3.31 3.53
N ASN A 277 -5.84 2.17 3.92
CA ASN A 277 -4.99 2.04 5.10
C ASN A 277 -3.73 2.91 4.99
N LYS A 278 -3.11 3.00 3.81
CA LYS A 278 -1.98 3.91 3.56
C LYS A 278 -2.39 5.37 3.79
N LEU A 279 -3.56 5.80 3.32
CA LEU A 279 -4.08 7.16 3.56
C LEU A 279 -4.51 7.38 5.02
N GLU A 280 -4.89 6.33 5.74
CA GLU A 280 -5.20 6.38 7.17
C GLU A 280 -3.97 6.31 8.08
N SER A 281 -2.83 5.86 7.57
CA SER A 281 -1.56 5.71 8.31
C SER A 281 -0.90 7.02 8.78
N ASP A 282 0.25 6.87 9.45
CA ASP A 282 1.14 7.91 9.95
C ASP A 282 1.84 8.70 8.82
N HIS A 283 1.82 8.21 7.59
CA HIS A 283 2.20 9.00 6.41
C HIS A 283 1.36 10.28 6.26
N PHE A 284 0.15 10.31 6.84
CA PHE A 284 -0.73 11.49 6.85
C PHE A 284 -1.11 11.85 8.29
N ASP A 285 -0.10 11.98 9.16
CA ASP A 285 -0.28 12.37 10.56
C ASP A 285 -0.65 13.85 10.71
N LYS A 286 -1.13 14.26 11.89
CA LYS A 286 -1.79 15.53 12.19
C LYS A 286 -1.12 16.78 11.62
N ASN A 287 0.21 16.82 11.56
CA ASN A 287 0.97 18.02 11.18
C ASN A 287 1.86 17.86 9.95
N HIS A 288 1.91 16.69 9.32
CA HIS A 288 2.80 16.46 8.19
C HIS A 288 2.28 15.42 7.21
N ILE A 289 2.74 15.51 5.97
CA ILE A 289 2.61 14.45 4.96
C ILE A 289 4.00 13.86 4.75
N SER A 290 4.13 12.55 4.93
CA SER A 290 5.34 11.81 4.58
C SER A 290 5.07 10.96 3.35
N LEU A 291 5.64 11.35 2.21
CA LEU A 291 5.68 10.53 1.00
C LEU A 291 6.99 9.74 0.91
N SER A 292 7.75 9.68 2.01
CA SER A 292 9.01 8.94 2.07
C SER A 292 8.81 7.49 1.64
N TYR A 293 9.68 7.03 0.75
CA TYR A 293 9.67 5.70 0.14
C TYR A 293 8.42 5.37 -0.68
N PHE A 294 7.60 6.37 -1.03
CA PHE A 294 6.52 6.16 -1.99
C PHE A 294 7.11 5.95 -3.37
N ASP A 295 6.66 4.88 -4.02
CA ASP A 295 6.82 4.73 -5.46
C ASP A 295 5.94 5.74 -6.22
N LYS A 296 5.99 5.68 -7.55
CA LYS A 296 5.22 6.57 -8.42
C LYS A 296 3.71 6.37 -8.23
N ARG A 297 3.25 5.12 -8.12
CA ARG A 297 1.82 4.77 -8.01
C ARG A 297 1.24 5.20 -6.66
N GLU A 298 1.97 4.99 -5.57
CA GLU A 298 1.57 5.47 -4.23
C GLU A 298 1.48 7.00 -4.21
N SER A 299 2.43 7.68 -4.87
CA SER A 299 2.41 9.14 -5.02
C SER A 299 1.21 9.61 -5.86
N GLU A 300 0.95 8.95 -6.99
CA GLU A 300 -0.22 9.20 -7.86
C GLU A 300 -1.53 8.98 -7.10
N MET A 301 -1.65 7.89 -6.35
CA MET A 301 -2.83 7.57 -5.54
C MET A 301 -3.12 8.66 -4.51
N ALA A 302 -2.11 9.10 -3.76
CA ALA A 302 -2.28 10.14 -2.75
C ALA A 302 -2.72 11.48 -3.39
N VAL A 303 -2.08 11.87 -4.48
CA VAL A 303 -2.39 13.12 -5.21
C VAL A 303 -3.77 13.04 -5.88
N ALA A 304 -4.12 11.91 -6.49
CA ALA A 304 -5.41 11.71 -7.15
C ALA A 304 -6.56 11.81 -6.16
N PHE A 305 -6.44 11.14 -5.00
CA PHE A 305 -7.50 11.14 -3.99
C PHE A 305 -7.65 12.49 -3.29
N ILE A 306 -6.55 13.06 -2.77
CA ILE A 306 -6.60 14.37 -2.10
C ILE A 306 -7.00 15.48 -3.08
N GLY A 307 -6.50 15.42 -4.31
CA GLY A 307 -6.88 16.33 -5.38
C GLY A 307 -8.38 16.25 -5.70
N ALA A 308 -8.95 15.04 -5.74
CA ALA A 308 -10.39 14.85 -5.95
C ALA A 308 -11.23 15.49 -4.84
N LEU A 309 -10.84 15.34 -3.57
CA LEU A 309 -11.54 15.95 -2.44
C LEU A 309 -11.65 17.48 -2.57
N VAL A 310 -10.57 18.13 -3.03
CA VAL A 310 -10.59 19.58 -3.31
C VAL A 310 -11.46 19.88 -4.53
N MET A 311 -11.27 19.15 -5.64
CA MET A 311 -11.97 19.39 -6.91
C MET A 311 -13.48 19.17 -6.83
N ASN A 312 -13.96 18.34 -5.90
CA ASN A 312 -15.40 18.17 -5.63
C ASN A 312 -16.08 19.46 -5.12
N HIS A 313 -15.29 20.42 -4.65
CA HIS A 313 -15.77 21.65 -4.02
C HIS A 313 -15.12 22.93 -4.55
N LEU A 314 -14.16 22.81 -5.46
CA LEU A 314 -13.44 23.92 -6.06
C LEU A 314 -13.14 23.64 -7.53
N ASP A 315 -13.60 24.51 -8.41
CA ASP A 315 -13.14 24.55 -9.79
C ASP A 315 -11.71 25.12 -9.82
N ILE A 316 -10.74 24.22 -9.98
CA ILE A 316 -9.30 24.55 -9.99
C ILE A 316 -8.92 25.48 -11.14
N ALA A 317 -9.56 25.34 -12.30
CA ALA A 317 -9.26 26.17 -13.46
C ALA A 317 -9.80 27.59 -13.28
N ASP A 318 -11.01 27.74 -12.72
CA ASP A 318 -11.57 29.04 -12.36
C ASP A 318 -10.79 29.70 -11.22
N PHE A 319 -10.38 28.93 -10.21
CA PHE A 319 -9.53 29.42 -9.12
C PHE A 319 -8.20 29.97 -9.66
N GLN A 320 -7.52 29.22 -10.55
CA GLN A 320 -6.29 29.66 -11.20
C GLN A 320 -6.47 31.00 -11.92
N LYS A 321 -7.50 31.11 -12.77
CA LYS A 321 -7.78 32.36 -13.51
C LYS A 321 -7.98 33.55 -12.56
N LYS A 322 -8.69 33.34 -11.45
CA LYS A 322 -8.92 34.38 -10.43
C LYS A 322 -7.63 34.74 -9.70
N ALA A 323 -6.79 33.76 -9.35
CA ALA A 323 -5.51 33.98 -8.70
C ALA A 323 -4.55 34.79 -9.59
N GLU A 324 -4.46 34.46 -10.87
CA GLU A 324 -3.64 35.17 -11.86
C GLU A 324 -4.16 36.59 -12.17
N ALA A 325 -5.46 36.83 -11.94
CA ALA A 325 -6.06 38.15 -12.06
C ALA A 325 -5.77 39.05 -10.85
N CYS A 326 -5.39 38.50 -9.70
CA CYS A 326 -5.05 39.28 -8.51
C CYS A 326 -3.88 40.24 -8.77
N THR A 327 -4.01 41.46 -8.28
CA THR A 327 -2.98 42.51 -8.44
C THR A 327 -2.10 42.67 -7.20
N ALA A 328 -2.52 42.14 -6.06
CA ALA A 328 -1.79 42.22 -4.80
C ALA A 328 -1.94 40.95 -3.96
N MET A 329 -1.01 40.77 -3.02
CA MET A 329 -0.99 39.63 -2.09
C MET A 329 -2.25 39.53 -1.24
N ILE A 330 -2.84 40.67 -0.85
CA ILE A 330 -4.07 40.72 -0.06
C ILE A 330 -5.28 40.14 -0.81
N ASP A 331 -5.36 40.38 -2.12
CA ASP A 331 -6.45 39.87 -2.97
C ASP A 331 -6.36 38.35 -3.07
N LEU A 332 -5.14 37.84 -3.29
CA LEU A 332 -4.88 36.40 -3.33
C LEU A 332 -5.20 35.74 -1.99
N GLY A 333 -4.80 36.34 -0.87
CA GLY A 333 -5.11 35.85 0.47
C GLY A 333 -6.61 35.75 0.75
N ASN A 334 -7.39 36.76 0.32
CA ASN A 334 -8.84 36.76 0.45
C ASN A 334 -9.51 35.69 -0.42
N LEU A 335 -9.07 35.55 -1.67
CA LEU A 335 -9.52 34.50 -2.59
C LEU A 335 -9.27 33.11 -1.99
N TYR A 336 -8.05 32.87 -1.53
CA TYR A 336 -7.65 31.60 -0.94
C TYR A 336 -8.45 31.27 0.32
N SER A 337 -8.58 32.21 1.26
CA SER A 337 -9.33 32.00 2.50
C SER A 337 -10.80 31.67 2.26
N SER A 338 -11.39 32.25 1.21
CA SER A 338 -12.77 31.98 0.82
C SER A 338 -12.91 30.57 0.22
N ALA A 339 -11.98 30.19 -0.65
CA ALA A 339 -11.93 28.86 -1.25
C ALA A 339 -11.69 27.75 -0.20
N THR A 340 -10.75 27.92 0.74
CA THR A 340 -10.47 26.91 1.77
C THR A 340 -11.65 26.67 2.70
N LYS A 341 -12.37 27.72 3.09
CA LYS A 341 -13.62 27.59 3.87
C LYS A 341 -14.68 26.79 3.11
N ALA A 342 -14.85 27.06 1.81
CA ALA A 342 -15.81 26.35 0.97
C ALA A 342 -15.45 24.86 0.82
N VAL A 343 -14.18 24.56 0.50
CA VAL A 343 -13.67 23.19 0.37
C VAL A 343 -13.84 22.41 1.67
N LYS A 344 -13.34 22.95 2.78
CA LYS A 344 -13.44 22.30 4.10
C LYS A 344 -14.89 22.02 4.50
N LYS A 345 -15.76 23.02 4.31
CA LYS A 345 -17.20 22.86 4.60
C LYS A 345 -17.81 21.76 3.73
N GLY A 346 -17.51 21.76 2.43
CA GLY A 346 -17.98 20.74 1.49
C GLY A 346 -17.60 19.32 1.91
N MET A 347 -16.32 19.09 2.22
CA MET A 347 -15.80 17.78 2.62
C MET A 347 -16.54 17.25 3.87
N LEU A 348 -16.71 18.11 4.88
CA LEU A 348 -17.39 17.76 6.13
C LEU A 348 -18.90 17.58 5.97
N GLU A 349 -19.54 18.29 5.04
CA GLU A 349 -20.97 18.13 4.75
C GLU A 349 -21.23 16.82 4.00
N GLU A 350 -20.37 16.47 3.05
CA GLU A 350 -20.50 15.26 2.25
C GLU A 350 -20.30 13.99 3.09
N ALA A 351 -19.31 14.01 3.99
CA ALA A 351 -19.00 12.91 4.90
C ALA A 351 -20.17 12.52 5.83
N LYS A 352 -21.14 13.42 6.07
CA LYS A 352 -22.30 13.12 6.93
C LYS A 352 -23.30 12.14 6.32
N THR A 353 -23.26 11.93 5.00
CA THR A 353 -24.27 11.11 4.31
C THR A 353 -24.11 9.62 4.60
N TYR A 354 -22.86 9.16 4.73
CA TYR A 354 -22.52 7.79 5.09
C TYR A 354 -21.24 7.81 5.94
N PRO A 355 -21.35 8.09 7.26
CA PRO A 355 -20.19 8.29 8.13
C PRO A 355 -19.25 7.10 8.23
N ASP A 356 -19.80 5.89 8.06
CA ASP A 356 -19.05 4.62 8.20
C ASP A 356 -18.27 4.23 6.93
N GLY A 357 -18.45 4.97 5.83
CA GLY A 357 -17.72 4.74 4.58
C GLY A 357 -16.28 5.24 4.62
N TRP A 358 -15.38 4.55 3.93
CA TRP A 358 -13.97 4.93 3.82
C TRP A 358 -13.80 6.35 3.25
N PHE A 359 -14.64 6.76 2.30
CA PHE A 359 -14.54 8.09 1.70
C PHE A 359 -14.89 9.16 2.73
N SER A 360 -15.88 8.91 3.59
CA SER A 360 -16.26 9.82 4.66
C SER A 360 -15.19 9.91 5.75
N SER A 361 -14.64 8.76 6.18
CA SER A 361 -13.51 8.69 7.13
C SER A 361 -12.35 9.57 6.64
N LEU A 362 -11.88 9.32 5.42
CA LEU A 362 -10.78 10.06 4.82
C LEU A 362 -11.12 11.53 4.59
N SER A 363 -12.35 11.86 4.17
CA SER A 363 -12.81 13.25 4.01
C SER A 363 -12.72 14.02 5.32
N VAL A 364 -13.16 13.42 6.44
CA VAL A 364 -13.08 14.03 7.77
C VAL A 364 -11.62 14.18 8.21
N LYS A 365 -10.77 13.16 7.99
CA LYS A 365 -9.33 13.21 8.27
C LYS A 365 -8.69 14.39 7.54
N PHE A 366 -8.79 14.42 6.21
CA PHE A 366 -8.12 15.42 5.40
C PHE A 366 -8.70 16.83 5.56
N ALA A 367 -10.01 16.97 5.82
CA ALA A 367 -10.62 18.27 6.11
C ALA A 367 -10.10 18.91 7.41
N ASN A 368 -9.57 18.11 8.35
CA ASN A 368 -9.05 18.58 9.64
C ASN A 368 -7.52 18.50 9.76
N HIS A 369 -6.85 17.92 8.77
CA HIS A 369 -5.40 17.77 8.75
C HIS A 369 -4.69 19.12 8.61
N TYR A 370 -3.71 19.39 9.48
CA TYR A 370 -2.99 20.66 9.61
C TYR A 370 -1.56 20.55 9.04
N VAL A 371 -1.42 20.52 7.71
CA VAL A 371 -0.12 20.28 7.08
C VAL A 371 0.86 21.43 7.34
N THR A 372 2.00 21.14 7.98
CA THR A 372 3.11 22.09 8.18
C THR A 372 4.38 21.66 7.46
N LYS A 373 4.51 20.36 7.18
CA LYS A 373 5.68 19.75 6.56
C LYS A 373 5.25 18.70 5.54
N VAL A 374 5.94 18.63 4.41
CA VAL A 374 5.83 17.54 3.43
C VAL A 374 7.22 16.93 3.24
N LEU A 375 7.34 15.62 3.41
CA LEU A 375 8.59 14.87 3.27
C LEU A 375 8.58 14.08 1.97
N PHE A 376 9.66 14.20 1.21
CA PHE A 376 10.03 13.36 0.09
C PHE A 376 11.42 12.80 0.41
N GLU A 377 11.49 11.54 0.80
CA GLU A 377 12.74 10.84 1.11
C GLU A 377 12.76 9.54 0.34
N ASN A 378 13.69 9.37 -0.60
CA ASN A 378 13.68 8.24 -1.53
C ASN A 378 12.34 8.06 -2.25
N THR A 379 11.68 9.17 -2.59
CA THR A 379 10.35 9.20 -3.21
C THR A 379 10.44 9.32 -4.72
N SER A 380 9.63 8.55 -5.44
CA SER A 380 9.44 8.67 -6.89
C SER A 380 8.23 9.56 -7.23
N PHE A 381 8.37 10.88 -7.09
CA PHE A 381 7.28 11.85 -7.31
C PHE A 381 7.31 12.45 -8.73
N TRP A 382 7.07 11.60 -9.73
CA TRP A 382 7.12 11.97 -11.15
C TRP A 382 5.72 12.25 -11.71
N LEU A 383 5.09 13.32 -11.25
CA LEU A 383 3.73 13.70 -11.68
C LEU A 383 3.74 14.83 -12.72
N GLU A 384 2.88 14.72 -13.72
CA GLU A 384 2.64 15.79 -14.69
C GLU A 384 1.83 16.94 -14.07
N ASN A 385 2.00 18.15 -14.63
CA ASN A 385 1.22 19.32 -14.21
C ASN A 385 -0.26 19.17 -14.61
N SER A 386 -1.03 18.54 -13.72
CA SER A 386 -2.42 18.16 -13.90
C SER A 386 -3.35 18.89 -12.92
N PRO A 387 -4.66 18.97 -13.19
CA PRO A 387 -5.63 19.57 -12.26
C PRO A 387 -5.59 18.95 -10.86
N GLN A 388 -5.42 17.63 -10.75
CA GLN A 388 -5.34 16.93 -9.45
C GLN A 388 -4.06 17.29 -8.67
N LEU A 389 -2.91 17.47 -9.34
CA LEU A 389 -1.69 17.93 -8.68
C LEU A 389 -1.83 19.38 -8.19
N LYS A 390 -2.43 20.26 -9.00
CA LYS A 390 -2.73 21.64 -8.59
C LYS A 390 -3.66 21.68 -7.37
N ALA A 391 -4.68 20.83 -7.37
CA ALA A 391 -5.62 20.66 -6.26
C ALA A 391 -4.92 20.12 -4.99
N PHE A 392 -4.02 19.16 -5.13
CA PHE A 392 -3.18 18.67 -4.04
C PHE A 392 -2.27 19.76 -3.48
N VAL A 393 -1.66 20.60 -4.32
CA VAL A 393 -0.83 21.73 -3.85
C VAL A 393 -1.69 22.76 -3.10
N PHE A 394 -2.90 23.06 -3.60
CA PHE A 394 -3.88 23.89 -2.87
C PHE A 394 -4.23 23.27 -1.49
N TYR A 395 -4.37 21.95 -1.43
CA TYR A 395 -4.68 21.25 -0.20
C TYR A 395 -3.62 21.47 0.90
N LEU A 396 -2.34 21.61 0.56
CA LEU A 396 -1.25 21.76 1.54
C LEU A 396 -1.44 22.97 2.48
N ASN A 397 -2.18 24.01 2.07
CA ASN A 397 -2.48 25.18 2.91
C ASN A 397 -3.96 25.26 3.32
N LEU A 398 -4.73 24.16 3.22
CA LEU A 398 -6.17 24.14 3.50
C LEU A 398 -6.50 24.59 4.93
N ASN A 399 -5.75 24.09 5.92
CA ASN A 399 -5.98 24.36 7.34
C ASN A 399 -4.84 25.15 8.02
N HIS A 400 -3.74 25.42 7.33
CA HIS A 400 -2.56 26.06 7.92
C HIS A 400 -2.22 27.34 7.17
N LEU A 401 -2.47 28.51 7.77
CA LEU A 401 -2.10 29.81 7.17
C LEU A 401 -0.60 30.11 7.23
N GLY A 402 0.18 29.33 7.99
CA GLY A 402 1.63 29.42 7.98
C GLY A 402 2.22 28.83 6.69
N GLY A 403 3.51 29.07 6.47
CA GLY A 403 4.22 28.48 5.34
C GLY A 403 4.44 26.99 5.55
N VAL A 404 4.13 26.21 4.52
CA VAL A 404 4.46 24.78 4.46
C VAL A 404 5.96 24.63 4.20
N TYR A 405 6.61 23.69 4.89
CA TYR A 405 8.00 23.30 4.62
C TYR A 405 8.04 22.01 3.79
N LEU A 406 8.80 22.04 2.69
CA LEU A 406 9.01 20.90 1.80
C LEU A 406 10.43 20.36 2.03
N ASP A 407 10.54 19.09 2.37
CA ASP A 407 11.81 18.42 2.60
C ASP A 407 12.01 17.39 1.49
N VAL A 408 12.92 17.66 0.57
CA VAL A 408 13.18 16.79 -0.59
C VAL A 408 14.59 16.24 -0.48
N PHE A 409 14.72 14.95 -0.25
CA PHE A 409 15.99 14.25 -0.06
C PHE A 409 16.05 12.99 -0.92
N GLN A 410 17.10 12.85 -1.74
CA GLN A 410 17.32 11.67 -2.59
C GLN A 410 16.07 11.23 -3.38
N SER A 411 15.28 12.20 -3.83
CA SER A 411 13.96 11.96 -4.42
C SER A 411 13.88 12.54 -5.81
N GLN A 412 13.02 11.95 -6.65
CA GLN A 412 12.72 12.44 -7.98
C GLN A 412 11.44 13.28 -7.92
N VAL A 413 11.56 14.60 -7.78
CA VAL A 413 10.42 15.51 -7.67
C VAL A 413 10.43 16.47 -8.86
N LYS A 414 9.43 16.38 -9.74
CA LYS A 414 9.19 17.41 -10.77
C LYS A 414 8.71 18.73 -10.14
N THR A 415 8.57 19.77 -10.95
CA THR A 415 8.06 21.08 -10.50
C THR A 415 6.64 21.00 -9.92
N LEU A 416 6.45 21.54 -8.70
CA LEU A 416 5.19 21.53 -7.91
C LEU A 416 4.07 22.47 -8.41
N THR A 417 3.95 22.65 -9.73
CA THR A 417 2.94 23.50 -10.42
C THR A 417 2.92 24.97 -10.00
N GLU A 418 2.33 25.83 -10.82
CA GLU A 418 2.17 27.25 -10.51
C GLU A 418 1.39 27.51 -9.20
N PHE A 419 0.59 26.55 -8.72
CA PHE A 419 -0.14 26.65 -7.45
C PHE A 419 0.77 26.79 -6.23
N PHE A 420 2.04 26.41 -6.33
CA PHE A 420 3.06 26.71 -5.34
C PHE A 420 3.08 28.20 -4.98
N TRP A 421 2.91 29.08 -5.99
CA TRP A 421 2.89 30.52 -5.82
C TRP A 421 1.52 31.08 -5.43
N PHE A 422 0.45 30.28 -5.51
CA PHE A 422 -0.90 30.72 -5.15
C PHE A 422 -1.19 30.55 -3.65
N LEU A 423 -0.37 29.79 -2.92
CA LEU A 423 -0.52 29.61 -1.48
C LEU A 423 -0.38 30.95 -0.74
N PRO A 424 -1.12 31.22 0.34
CA PRO A 424 -1.04 32.48 1.09
C PRO A 424 0.40 32.80 1.55
N THR A 425 1.11 31.78 2.02
CA THR A 425 2.54 31.84 2.33
C THR A 425 3.29 30.91 1.37
N THR A 426 4.29 31.44 0.65
CA THR A 426 5.07 30.62 -0.28
C THR A 426 5.81 29.52 0.51
N PRO A 427 5.78 28.25 0.08
CA PRO A 427 6.47 27.20 0.80
C PRO A 427 7.97 27.46 0.91
N LYS A 428 8.54 27.05 2.04
CA LYS A 428 10.00 26.91 2.19
C LYS A 428 10.40 25.52 1.73
N SER A 429 11.58 25.36 1.14
CA SER A 429 12.01 24.04 0.67
C SER A 429 13.49 23.73 0.94
N SER A 430 13.79 22.46 1.18
CA SER A 430 15.16 21.93 1.26
C SER A 430 15.31 20.83 0.23
N TRP A 431 16.43 20.84 -0.49
CA TRP A 431 16.70 19.93 -1.60
C TRP A 431 18.08 19.30 -1.39
N GLY A 432 18.11 18.10 -0.83
CA GLY A 432 19.33 17.34 -0.58
C GLY A 432 19.51 16.23 -1.60
N GLU A 433 20.69 16.17 -2.20
CA GLU A 433 21.07 15.13 -3.17
C GLU A 433 20.05 14.96 -4.32
N THR A 434 19.48 16.08 -4.77
CA THR A 434 18.50 16.16 -5.85
C THR A 434 18.47 17.57 -6.44
N ASP A 435 17.86 17.71 -7.63
CA ASP A 435 17.79 18.97 -8.35
C ASP A 435 16.66 19.87 -7.83
N LEU A 436 16.96 21.16 -7.71
CA LEU A 436 15.97 22.18 -7.34
C LEU A 436 14.88 22.30 -8.43
N ALA A 437 13.62 22.05 -8.06
CA ALA A 437 12.49 22.11 -8.99
C ALA A 437 11.38 23.09 -8.53
N ILE A 438 11.73 24.36 -8.30
CA ILE A 438 10.70 25.38 -8.01
C ILE A 438 10.04 25.84 -9.32
N PRO A 439 8.69 25.79 -9.43
CA PRO A 439 7.97 26.19 -10.65
C PRO A 439 8.08 27.69 -10.91
N LYS A 440 7.85 28.12 -12.16
CA LYS A 440 7.73 29.55 -12.48
C LYS A 440 6.40 30.12 -11.97
N SER A 441 6.40 31.38 -11.55
CA SER A 441 5.17 32.07 -11.15
C SER A 441 4.43 32.61 -12.35
N THR A 442 3.10 32.54 -12.30
CA THR A 442 2.19 33.18 -13.25
C THR A 442 1.51 34.43 -12.67
N LEU A 443 1.78 34.78 -11.41
CA LEU A 443 1.22 35.96 -10.74
C LEU A 443 1.84 37.26 -11.24
N LYS A 444 1.04 38.32 -11.30
CA LYS A 444 1.47 39.66 -11.77
C LYS A 444 2.31 40.45 -10.77
N PHE A 445 2.29 40.04 -9.51
CA PHE A 445 3.04 40.70 -8.43
C PHE A 445 4.20 39.80 -7.97
N PRO A 446 5.28 40.38 -7.43
CA PRO A 446 6.43 39.61 -7.00
C PRO A 446 6.12 38.79 -5.75
N ARG A 447 6.66 37.57 -5.73
CA ARG A 447 6.72 36.69 -4.56
C ARG A 447 8.14 36.21 -4.37
N GLU A 448 8.43 35.74 -3.15
CA GLU A 448 9.71 35.15 -2.79
C GLU A 448 9.48 33.75 -2.23
N ALA A 449 10.34 32.81 -2.63
CA ALA A 449 10.43 31.48 -2.07
C ALA A 449 11.80 31.33 -1.38
N SER A 450 11.82 30.80 -0.16
CA SER A 450 13.09 30.47 0.51
C SER A 450 13.43 29.00 0.27
N TYR A 451 14.68 28.74 -0.13
CA TYR A 451 15.16 27.38 -0.36
C TYR A 451 16.58 27.19 0.16
N ARG A 452 16.99 25.93 0.39
CA ARG A 452 18.39 25.56 0.59
C ARG A 452 18.72 24.30 -0.18
N ILE A 453 19.99 24.16 -0.57
CA ILE A 453 20.53 22.98 -1.24
C ILE A 453 21.43 22.24 -0.26
N ASN A 454 21.13 20.96 -0.03
CA ASN A 454 21.69 20.11 1.02
C ASN A 454 21.37 20.60 2.45
N ASP A 455 21.46 19.69 3.42
CA ASP A 455 21.06 19.97 4.81
C ASP A 455 21.87 21.08 5.48
N ASP A 456 23.16 21.17 5.15
CA ASP A 456 24.08 22.21 5.63
C ASP A 456 24.07 23.49 4.76
N GLY A 457 23.20 23.53 3.74
CA GLY A 457 23.06 24.67 2.84
C GLY A 457 22.55 25.93 3.54
N LYS A 458 23.07 27.10 3.12
CA LYS A 458 22.50 28.39 3.52
C LYS A 458 21.16 28.61 2.84
N TRP A 459 20.22 29.19 3.57
CA TRP A 459 18.96 29.67 3.00
C TRP A 459 19.19 30.75 1.96
N GLN A 460 18.57 30.57 0.81
CA GLN A 460 18.57 31.46 -0.35
C GLN A 460 17.14 31.92 -0.62
N ALA A 461 17.00 33.04 -1.33
CA ALA A 461 15.72 33.57 -1.76
C ALA A 461 15.64 33.50 -3.29
N LEU A 462 14.54 32.97 -3.82
CA LEU A 462 14.20 33.00 -5.24
C LEU A 462 13.01 33.93 -5.44
N LYS A 463 13.18 34.96 -6.28
CA LYS A 463 12.08 35.86 -6.64
C LYS A 463 11.33 35.32 -7.84
N SER A 464 10.02 35.48 -7.83
CA SER A 464 9.10 34.88 -8.80
C SER A 464 9.21 35.39 -10.24
N HIS A 465 9.96 36.47 -10.49
CA HIS A 465 10.12 37.14 -11.80
C HIS A 465 11.58 37.16 -12.30
N GLU A 466 12.45 36.38 -11.64
CA GLU A 466 13.82 36.09 -12.06
C GLU A 466 13.86 34.63 -12.56
#